data_AF-A0A524JKX8-F1
#
_entry.id   AF-A0A524JKX8-F1
#
_cell.length_a   1.000
_cell.length_b   1.000
_cell.length_c   1.000
_cell.angle_alpha   90.00
_cell.angle_beta   90.00
_cell.angle_gamma   90.00
#
_symmetry.space_group_name_H-M   'P 1'
#
loop_
_entity.id
_entity.type
_entity.pdbx_description
1 polymer ?
#
loop_
_entity_poly.entity_id
_entity_poly.type
_entity_poly.pdbx_seq_one_letter_code
_entity_poly.pdbx_strand_id
1 'polypeptide(L)'
;MSKREIKLEIFQCDHEDENGERCPREGDSQAIKVCGICHKDLCITHYELTTATIQGTRDHFTYYFCPHHNDEFLNTLVDKFGDTRPIPQKGYGFRIN
;
A
#
# COMPACT_ATOMS: atom_id res chain seq x y z
N MET A 1 -16.57 37.92 -9.48
CA MET A 1 -16.77 36.53 -8.98
C MET A 1 -15.65 35.67 -9.57
N SER A 2 -14.65 35.31 -8.76
CA SER A 2 -13.56 34.43 -9.19
C SER A 2 -14.05 32.98 -9.18
N LYS A 3 -14.05 32.31 -10.34
CA LYS A 3 -14.37 30.88 -10.44
C LYS A 3 -13.12 30.11 -9.99
N ARG A 4 -13.20 29.43 -8.84
CA ARG A 4 -12.20 28.43 -8.46
C ARG A 4 -12.50 27.16 -9.25
N GLU A 5 -11.66 26.83 -10.22
CA GLU A 5 -11.69 25.52 -10.88
C GLU A 5 -11.08 24.49 -9.94
N ILE A 6 -11.87 23.50 -9.53
CA ILE A 6 -11.39 22.34 -8.79
C ILE A 6 -11.09 21.27 -9.85
N LYS A 7 -9.82 21.01 -10.10
CA LYS A 7 -9.41 19.85 -10.91
C LYS A 7 -9.50 18.61 -10.03
N LEU A 8 -10.42 17.72 -10.38
CA LEU A 8 -10.57 16.42 -9.72
C LEU A 8 -9.87 15.39 -10.59
N GLU A 9 -8.77 14.82 -10.09
CA GLU A 9 -8.10 13.70 -10.75
C GLU A 9 -8.74 12.40 -10.26
N ILE A 10 -9.28 11.63 -11.21
CA ILE A 10 -9.91 10.33 -10.96
C ILE A 10 -8.98 9.27 -11.52
N PHE A 11 -8.64 8.31 -10.68
CA PHE A 11 -7.80 7.16 -10.97
C PHE A 11 -8.66 5.90 -11.03
N GLN A 12 -8.26 4.92 -11.82
CA GLN A 12 -8.90 3.61 -11.91
C GLN A 12 -7.93 2.55 -11.39
N CYS A 13 -8.45 1.54 -10.67
CA CYS A 13 -7.63 0.43 -10.24
C CYS A 13 -7.06 -0.38 -11.43
N ASP A 14 -5.77 -0.71 -11.36
CA ASP A 14 -4.98 -1.48 -12.34
C ASP A 14 -4.96 -2.99 -12.04
N HIS A 15 -5.73 -3.46 -11.05
CA HIS A 15 -5.88 -4.88 -10.80
C HIS A 15 -6.72 -5.52 -11.91
N GLU A 16 -6.26 -6.64 -12.44
CA GLU A 16 -6.94 -7.46 -13.43
C GLU A 16 -7.36 -8.77 -12.78
N ASP A 17 -8.58 -9.22 -13.07
CA ASP A 17 -9.09 -10.51 -12.61
C ASP A 17 -8.56 -11.69 -13.45
N GLU A 18 -9.04 -12.90 -13.17
CA GLU A 18 -8.66 -14.12 -13.90
C GLU A 18 -9.02 -14.09 -15.39
N ASN A 19 -9.95 -13.23 -15.80
CA ASN A 19 -10.36 -13.04 -17.19
C ASN A 19 -9.57 -11.91 -17.88
N GLY A 20 -8.67 -11.23 -17.16
CA GLY A 20 -7.95 -10.05 -17.63
C GLY A 20 -8.80 -8.78 -17.62
N GLU A 21 -9.98 -8.78 -16.98
CA GLU A 21 -10.81 -7.60 -16.85
C GLU A 21 -10.28 -6.72 -15.72
N ARG A 22 -10.11 -5.42 -16.04
CA ARG A 22 -9.68 -4.43 -15.05
C ARG A 22 -10.78 -4.16 -14.02
N CYS A 23 -10.36 -3.97 -12.78
CA CYS A 23 -11.25 -3.60 -11.70
C CYS A 23 -12.02 -2.30 -12.04
N PRO A 24 -13.37 -2.29 -11.93
CA PRO A 24 -14.19 -1.13 -12.28
C PRO A 24 -14.18 -0.03 -11.22
N ARG A 25 -13.40 -0.18 -10.14
CA ARG A 25 -13.35 0.80 -9.06
C ARG A 25 -12.46 1.98 -9.45
N GLU A 26 -13.03 3.16 -9.29
CA GLU A 26 -12.41 4.45 -9.57
C GLU A 26 -12.52 5.37 -8.35
N GLY A 27 -11.65 6.37 -8.27
CA GLY A 27 -11.74 7.39 -7.24
C GLY A 27 -10.54 8.33 -7.24
N ASP A 28 -10.52 9.23 -6.27
CA ASP A 28 -9.39 10.14 -6.08
C ASP A 28 -8.19 9.43 -5.42
N SER A 29 -7.14 10.20 -5.12
CA SER A 29 -5.94 9.70 -4.43
C SER A 29 -6.18 9.22 -2.99
N GLN A 30 -7.37 9.45 -2.42
CA GLN A 30 -7.76 8.86 -1.14
C GLN A 30 -8.30 7.45 -1.34
N ALA A 31 -9.11 7.23 -2.37
CA ALA A 31 -9.71 5.94 -2.70
C ALA A 31 -8.76 4.98 -3.42
N ILE A 32 -7.86 5.52 -4.25
CA ILE A 32 -6.90 4.76 -5.04
C ILE A 32 -5.48 5.04 -4.52
N LYS A 33 -4.76 3.96 -4.21
CA LYS A 33 -3.40 3.99 -3.66
C LYS A 33 -2.43 3.40 -4.65
N VAL A 34 -1.28 4.05 -4.77
CA VAL A 34 -0.21 3.62 -5.65
C VAL A 34 0.62 2.55 -4.95
N CYS A 35 0.85 1.42 -5.62
CA CYS A 35 1.79 0.41 -5.14
C CYS A 35 3.19 1.01 -5.00
N GLY A 36 3.80 0.88 -3.83
CA GLY A 36 5.13 1.42 -3.56
C GLY A 36 6.27 0.80 -4.38
N ILE A 37 6.02 -0.30 -5.11
CA ILE A 37 7.02 -1.01 -5.93
C ILE A 37 6.71 -0.90 -7.43
N CYS A 38 5.54 -1.36 -7.89
CA CYS A 38 5.21 -1.37 -9.32
C CYS A 38 4.40 -0.16 -9.79
N HIS A 39 4.08 0.78 -8.90
CA HIS A 39 3.34 2.00 -9.20
C HIS A 39 1.94 1.81 -9.81
N LYS A 40 1.38 0.60 -9.73
CA LYS A 40 -0.02 0.33 -10.09
C LYS A 40 -0.97 1.05 -9.16
N ASP A 41 -2.06 1.56 -9.70
CA ASP A 41 -3.18 2.13 -8.97
C ASP A 41 -4.06 1.03 -8.38
N LEU A 42 -4.29 1.04 -7.07
CA LEU A 42 -4.97 -0.05 -6.36
C LEU A 42 -6.09 0.50 -5.49
N CYS A 43 -7.26 -0.13 -5.58
CA CYS A 43 -8.36 0.15 -4.66
C CYS A 43 -8.19 -0.63 -3.34
N ILE A 44 -9.03 -0.29 -2.35
CA ILE A 44 -9.01 -0.88 -1.00
C ILE A 44 -9.06 -2.41 -0.90
N THR A 45 -9.53 -3.12 -1.94
CA THR A 45 -9.54 -4.59 -1.94
C THR A 45 -8.33 -5.21 -2.64
N HIS A 46 -7.52 -4.40 -3.32
CA HIS A 46 -6.38 -4.88 -4.12
C HIS A 46 -5.05 -4.28 -3.68
N TYR A 47 -5.04 -3.49 -2.61
CA TYR A 47 -3.81 -3.16 -1.88
C TYR A 47 -3.81 -3.82 -0.51
N GLU A 48 -2.60 -4.12 -0.04
CA GLU A 48 -2.29 -4.38 1.35
C GLU A 48 -1.63 -3.15 1.96
N LEU A 49 -1.95 -2.86 3.22
CA LEU A 49 -1.37 -1.76 3.97
C LEU A 49 -0.29 -2.32 4.90
N THR A 50 0.95 -1.88 4.69
CA THR A 50 2.06 -2.22 5.56
C THR A 50 2.57 -0.97 6.26
N THR A 51 2.54 -1.00 7.60
CA THR A 51 3.13 0.07 8.41
C THR A 51 4.46 -0.40 8.98
N ALA A 52 5.52 0.34 8.67
CA ALA A 52 6.82 0.19 9.28
C ALA A 52 6.98 1.21 10.41
N THR A 53 7.35 0.75 11.60
CA THR A 53 7.66 1.65 12.73
C THR A 53 9.12 1.51 13.08
N ILE A 54 9.84 2.63 13.16
CA ILE A 54 11.22 2.63 13.64
C ILE A 54 11.20 2.65 15.17
N GLN A 55 11.59 1.53 15.79
CA GLN A 55 11.63 1.43 17.26
C GLN A 55 12.54 2.50 17.86
N GLY A 56 12.03 3.21 18.88
CA GLY A 56 12.73 4.32 19.53
C GLY A 56 12.38 5.71 18.98
N THR A 57 11.62 5.76 17.88
CA THR A 57 11.07 7.01 17.33
C THR A 57 9.54 6.96 17.31
N ARG A 58 8.89 8.11 17.07
CA ARG A 58 7.45 8.18 16.77
C ARG A 58 7.16 8.13 15.27
N ASP A 59 8.17 7.75 14.47
CA ASP A 59 8.07 7.77 13.02
C ASP A 59 7.48 6.46 12.52
N HIS A 60 6.41 6.59 11.74
CA HIS A 60 5.70 5.51 11.09
C HIS A 60 5.65 5.77 9.59
N PHE A 61 6.03 4.75 8.80
CA PHE A 61 5.93 4.80 7.34
C PHE A 61 4.84 3.83 6.90
N THR A 62 3.83 4.35 6.23
CA THR A 62 2.74 3.55 5.68
C THR A 62 2.96 3.38 4.19
N TYR A 63 3.03 2.13 3.76
CA TYR A 63 3.15 1.74 2.37
C TYR A 63 1.89 0.98 1.94
N TYR A 64 1.55 1.13 0.66
CA TYR A 64 0.49 0.40 0.01
C TYR A 64 1.13 -0.49 -1.05
N PHE A 65 0.83 -1.78 -1.06
CA PHE A 65 1.40 -2.73 -2.00
C PHE A 65 0.32 -3.56 -2.66
N CYS A 66 0.52 -4.01 -3.91
CA CYS A 66 -0.31 -5.10 -4.41
C CYS A 66 0.02 -6.39 -3.63
N PRO A 67 -0.88 -7.40 -3.60
CA PRO A 67 -0.67 -8.63 -2.82
C PRO A 67 0.70 -9.29 -3.09
N HIS A 68 1.08 -9.36 -4.37
CA HIS A 68 2.38 -9.89 -4.78
C HIS A 68 3.58 -9.16 -4.14
N HIS A 69 3.60 -7.83 -4.23
CA HIS A 69 4.71 -7.03 -3.70
C HIS A 69 4.69 -6.91 -2.18
N ASN A 70 3.51 -7.04 -1.55
CA ASN A 70 3.42 -7.13 -0.10
C ASN A 70 4.17 -8.37 0.40
N ASP A 71 3.96 -9.52 -0.24
CA ASP A 71 4.63 -10.76 0.12
C ASP A 71 6.14 -10.68 -0.13
N GLU A 72 6.58 -10.11 -1.25
CA GLU A 72 8.00 -9.87 -1.52
C GLU A 72 8.64 -8.95 -0.47
N PHE A 73 7.94 -7.87 -0.10
CA PHE A 73 8.41 -6.95 0.92
C PHE A 73 8.54 -7.64 2.28
N LEU A 74 7.51 -8.38 2.70
CA LEU A 74 7.54 -9.13 3.95
C LEU A 74 8.64 -10.20 3.94
N ASN A 75 8.81 -10.95 2.86
CA ASN A 75 9.89 -11.92 2.73
C ASN A 75 11.27 -11.26 2.81
N THR A 76 11.44 -10.08 2.20
CA THR A 76 12.69 -9.30 2.30
C THR A 76 12.95 -8.85 3.72
N LEU A 77 11.92 -8.46 4.47
CA LEU A 77 12.06 -8.13 5.89
C LEU A 77 12.45 -9.36 6.71
N VAL A 78 11.83 -10.51 6.46
CA VAL A 78 12.16 -11.77 7.14
C VAL A 78 13.60 -12.21 6.85
N ASP A 79 14.05 -12.10 5.60
CA ASP A 79 15.41 -12.47 5.21
C ASP A 79 16.46 -11.55 5.85
N LYS A 80 16.21 -10.23 5.86
CA LYS A 80 17.16 -9.25 6.40
C LYS A 80 17.18 -9.16 7.91
N PHE A 81 16.04 -9.34 8.58
CA PHE A 81 15.87 -9.03 10.00
C PHE A 81 15.37 -10.22 10.84
N GLY A 82 15.13 -11.39 10.22
CA GLY A 82 14.44 -12.52 10.83
C GLY A 82 12.91 -12.33 10.82
N ASP A 83 12.13 -13.35 11.21
CA ASP A 83 10.67 -13.25 11.25
C ASP A 83 10.21 -12.27 12.34
N THR A 84 10.00 -11.01 11.94
CA THR A 84 9.49 -9.94 12.80
C THR A 84 7.99 -9.73 12.64
N ARG A 85 7.26 -10.69 12.04
CA ARG A 85 5.80 -10.55 11.92
C ARG A 85 5.20 -10.44 13.32
N PRO A 86 4.33 -9.44 13.56
CA PRO A 86 3.71 -9.29 14.86
C PRO A 86 2.80 -10.49 15.13
N ILE A 87 2.90 -11.04 16.34
CA ILE A 87 1.88 -11.92 16.89
C ILE A 87 0.54 -11.14 16.85
N PRO A 88 -0.58 -11.76 16.41
CA PRO A 88 -1.83 -11.04 16.18
C PRO A 88 -2.20 -10.13 17.36
N GLN A 89 -2.62 -8.88 17.05
CA GLN A 89 -3.00 -7.75 17.95
C GLN A 89 -2.00 -6.59 18.14
N LYS A 90 -0.80 -6.57 17.52
CA LYS A 90 0.17 -5.47 17.77
C LYS A 90 0.64 -4.61 16.58
N GLY A 91 0.19 -4.86 15.36
CA GLY A 91 0.63 -4.09 14.19
C GLY A 91 2.09 -4.34 13.80
N TYR A 92 2.44 -4.05 12.55
CA TYR A 92 3.76 -4.35 11.98
C TYR A 92 4.84 -3.38 12.52
N GLY A 93 6.02 -3.91 12.85
CA GLY A 93 7.19 -3.13 13.25
C GLY A 93 8.45 -3.99 13.18
N PHE A 94 9.51 -3.46 12.58
CA PHE A 94 10.80 -4.14 12.45
C PHE A 94 11.93 -3.26 12.99
N ARG A 95 13.02 -3.91 13.42
CA ARG A 95 14.22 -3.26 13.97
C ARG A 95 15.21 -3.01 12.86
N ILE A 96 15.55 -1.74 12.62
CA ILE A 96 16.77 -1.38 11.89
C ILE A 96 17.75 -0.90 12.95
N ASN A 97 18.88 -1.60 13.10
CA ASN A 97 20.03 -1.16 13.90
C ASN A 97 20.96 -0.31 13.04
#